data_AF-A0A930W4D6-F1
#
_entry.id   AF-A0A930W4D6-F1
#
_cell.length_a   1.000
_cell.length_b   1.000
_cell.length_c   1.000
_cell.angle_alpha   90.00
_cell.angle_beta   90.00
_cell.angle_gamma   90.00
#
_symmetry.space_group_name_H-M   'P 1'
#
loop_
_entity.id
_entity.type
_entity.pdbx_description
1 polymer ?
#
loop_
_entity_poly.entity_id
_entity_poly.type
_entity_poly.pdbx_seq_one_letter_code
_entity_poly.pdbx_strand_id
1 'polypeptide(L)'
;IYTELGRWLLGPAGALVTRVLHQKETYRHYLGVDACAANLMRPAIYDAYHHITVMGKEDALATHTYNVVGGLCENNDQFAKNRQLPEVAVGDLLFIHDTGAHGFSMGYNYNGRLRSAELLLLEDGSVQLIRRAETEADYFATLAFDGSDFSDLAQQTTTNTTR
;
A
#
# COMPACT_ATOMS: atom_id res chain seq x y z
N ILE A 1 -5.32 -37.08 -2.11
CA ILE A 1 -5.20 -35.86 -2.95
C ILE A 1 -4.48 -34.82 -2.09
N TYR A 2 -3.38 -34.23 -2.59
CA TYR A 2 -2.66 -33.14 -1.93
C TYR A 2 -2.75 -31.88 -2.82
N THR A 3 -2.80 -30.70 -2.22
CA THR A 3 -2.97 -29.41 -2.92
C THR A 3 -2.16 -28.29 -2.26
N GLU A 4 -1.63 -27.35 -3.06
CA GLU A 4 -0.78 -26.23 -2.62
C GLU A 4 -1.49 -24.88 -2.79
N LEU A 5 -2.49 -24.62 -1.94
CA LEU A 5 -3.44 -23.51 -2.10
C LEU A 5 -2.98 -22.19 -1.45
N GLY A 6 -1.92 -21.57 -1.95
CA GLY A 6 -1.41 -20.30 -1.40
C GLY A 6 -2.36 -19.11 -1.61
N ARG A 7 -2.54 -18.68 -2.86
CA ARG A 7 -3.35 -17.49 -3.19
C ARG A 7 -4.81 -17.63 -2.76
N TRP A 8 -5.38 -18.83 -2.90
CA TRP A 8 -6.78 -19.07 -2.54
C TRP A 8 -7.04 -18.84 -1.05
N LEU A 9 -6.09 -19.24 -0.19
CA LEU A 9 -6.19 -19.06 1.26
C LEU A 9 -5.94 -17.60 1.67
N LEU A 10 -4.85 -17.00 1.20
CA LEU A 10 -4.37 -15.72 1.73
C LEU A 10 -4.85 -14.49 0.96
N GLY A 11 -5.23 -14.62 -0.32
CA GLY A 11 -5.60 -13.49 -1.16
C GLY A 11 -6.70 -12.62 -0.53
N PRO A 12 -7.89 -13.19 -0.25
CA PRO A 12 -9.02 -12.45 0.34
C PRO A 12 -8.82 -12.03 1.80
N ALA A 13 -7.86 -12.63 2.51
CA ALA A 13 -7.63 -12.39 3.93
C ALA A 13 -6.85 -11.10 4.23
N GLY A 14 -6.41 -10.36 3.20
CA GLY A 14 -5.60 -9.15 3.37
C GLY A 14 -5.98 -8.04 2.41
N ALA A 15 -5.80 -6.81 2.87
CA ALA A 15 -6.05 -5.59 2.11
C ALA A 15 -4.92 -4.58 2.31
N LEU A 16 -4.65 -3.79 1.27
CA LEU A 16 -3.75 -2.64 1.35
C LEU A 16 -4.59 -1.40 1.61
N VAL A 17 -4.38 -0.78 2.77
CA VAL A 17 -5.00 0.50 3.13
C VAL A 17 -4.03 1.62 2.80
N THR A 18 -4.51 2.63 2.08
CA THR A 18 -3.68 3.75 1.62
C THR A 18 -4.45 5.06 1.69
N ARG A 19 -3.77 6.16 1.98
CA ARG A 19 -4.36 7.50 2.07
C ARG A 19 -4.24 8.24 0.76
N VAL A 20 -5.30 8.93 0.36
CA VAL A 20 -5.27 9.89 -0.75
C VAL A 20 -4.52 11.13 -0.31
N LEU A 21 -3.40 11.42 -0.97
CA LEU A 21 -2.56 12.58 -0.69
C LEU A 21 -2.85 13.75 -1.64
N HIS A 22 -3.13 13.44 -2.90
CA HIS A 22 -3.30 14.45 -3.94
C HIS A 22 -4.41 14.08 -4.90
N GLN A 23 -5.07 15.09 -5.43
CA GLN A 23 -5.94 14.94 -6.58
C GLN A 23 -5.42 15.79 -7.72
N LYS A 24 -5.48 15.23 -8.92
CA LYS A 24 -5.10 15.94 -10.14
C LYS A 24 -6.14 15.69 -11.21
N GLU A 25 -6.73 16.78 -11.69
CA GLU A 25 -7.64 16.77 -12.82
C GLU A 25 -6.91 17.31 -14.05
N THR A 26 -6.86 16.51 -15.11
CA THR A 26 -6.37 16.93 -16.41
C THR A 26 -7.28 16.37 -17.50
N TYR A 27 -6.81 15.42 -18.32
CA TYR A 27 -7.64 14.65 -19.25
C TYR A 27 -8.38 13.48 -18.56
N ARG A 28 -7.96 13.14 -17.34
CA ARG A 28 -8.59 12.18 -16.42
C ARG A 28 -8.44 12.69 -15.00
N HIS A 29 -9.24 12.15 -14.07
CA HIS A 29 -9.05 12.36 -12.64
C HIS A 29 -8.07 11.34 -12.08
N TYR A 30 -7.08 11.82 -11.34
CA TYR A 30 -6.05 11.02 -10.68
C TYR A 30 -6.12 11.19 -9.17
N LEU A 31 -6.09 10.07 -8.46
CA LEU A 31 -5.93 9.99 -7.02
C LEU A 31 -4.51 9.50 -6.74
N GLY A 32 -3.64 10.41 -6.29
CA GLY A 32 -2.30 10.07 -5.84
C GLY A 32 -2.33 9.64 -4.38
N VAL A 33 -1.83 8.45 -4.08
CA VAL A 33 -1.91 7.84 -2.74
C VAL A 33 -0.52 7.66 -2.10
N ASP A 34 -0.48 7.36 -0.80
CA ASP A 34 0.76 7.17 -0.04
C ASP A 34 1.43 5.79 -0.23
N ALA A 35 0.70 4.81 -0.77
CA ALA A 35 1.24 3.54 -1.21
C ALA A 35 1.77 3.59 -2.64
N CYS A 36 2.55 2.58 -3.03
CA CYS A 36 2.97 2.38 -4.42
C CYS A 36 3.14 0.90 -4.79
N ALA A 37 3.63 0.62 -5.99
CA ALA A 37 3.93 -0.73 -6.46
C ALA A 37 4.88 -1.50 -5.52
N ALA A 38 5.69 -0.80 -4.70
CA ALA A 38 6.47 -1.40 -3.60
C ALA A 38 5.62 -2.09 -2.54
N ASN A 39 4.38 -1.65 -2.33
CA ASN A 39 3.42 -2.27 -1.41
C ASN A 39 2.59 -3.35 -2.11
N LEU A 40 2.21 -3.11 -3.37
CA LEU A 40 1.42 -4.04 -4.17
C LEU A 40 1.79 -3.93 -5.65
N MET A 41 2.73 -4.77 -6.08
CA MET A 41 3.30 -4.76 -7.43
C MET A 41 2.35 -5.34 -8.49
N ARG A 42 1.33 -6.10 -8.07
CA ARG A 42 0.51 -6.90 -8.99
C ARG A 42 -0.20 -6.10 -10.09
N PRO A 43 -0.84 -4.94 -9.80
CA PRO A 43 -1.42 -4.12 -10.86
C PRO A 43 -0.37 -3.64 -11.88
N ALA A 44 0.85 -3.33 -11.42
CA ALA A 44 1.92 -2.80 -12.27
C ALA A 44 2.51 -3.86 -13.21
N ILE A 45 2.63 -5.12 -12.78
CA ILE A 45 3.27 -6.20 -13.57
C ILE A 45 2.25 -7.10 -14.29
N TYR A 46 1.13 -7.39 -13.65
CA TYR A 46 0.15 -8.36 -14.17
C TYR A 46 -1.11 -7.70 -14.71
N ASP A 47 -1.23 -6.37 -14.64
CA ASP A 47 -2.49 -5.62 -14.88
C ASP A 47 -3.65 -6.23 -14.07
N ALA A 48 -3.33 -6.77 -12.89
CA ALA A 48 -4.29 -7.51 -12.07
C ALA A 48 -5.31 -6.56 -11.46
N TYR A 49 -6.59 -6.90 -11.64
CA TYR A 49 -7.67 -6.17 -10.98
C TYR A 49 -7.66 -6.43 -9.47
N HIS A 50 -7.74 -5.35 -8.70
CA HIS A 50 -8.09 -5.35 -7.29
C HIS A 50 -9.27 -4.40 -7.08
N HIS A 51 -10.30 -4.85 -6.35
CA HIS A 51 -11.41 -3.98 -5.99
C HIS A 51 -10.91 -2.87 -5.05
N ILE A 52 -11.51 -1.69 -5.13
CA ILE A 52 -11.14 -0.54 -4.29
C ILE A 52 -12.43 0.02 -3.70
N THR A 53 -12.44 0.13 -2.37
CA THR A 53 -13.51 0.78 -1.61
C THR A 53 -12.96 2.03 -0.97
N VAL A 54 -13.76 3.09 -0.91
CA VAL A 54 -13.44 4.30 -0.14
C VAL A 54 -14.04 4.11 1.24
N MET A 55 -13.19 4.05 2.28
CA MET A 55 -13.65 3.71 3.62
C MET A 55 -14.60 4.79 4.16
N GLY A 56 -15.71 4.37 4.76
CA GLY A 56 -16.80 5.24 5.21
C GLY A 56 -17.75 5.73 4.10
N LYS A 57 -17.57 5.26 2.87
CA LYS A 57 -18.40 5.56 1.70
C LYS A 57 -18.81 4.29 0.94
N GLU A 58 -18.95 3.18 1.65
CA GLU A 58 -19.21 1.84 1.09
C GLU A 58 -20.51 1.79 0.27
N ASP A 59 -21.56 2.46 0.74
CA ASP A 59 -22.89 2.49 0.12
C ASP A 59 -23.10 3.72 -0.80
N ALA A 60 -22.08 4.57 -0.95
CA ALA A 60 -22.19 5.77 -1.76
C ALA A 60 -22.19 5.44 -3.26
N LEU A 61 -22.98 6.19 -4.03
CA LEU A 61 -23.07 6.01 -5.48
C LEU A 61 -21.72 6.32 -6.16
N ALA A 62 -21.29 5.42 -7.04
CA ALA A 62 -20.06 5.60 -7.81
C ALA A 62 -20.25 6.60 -8.96
N THR A 63 -20.09 7.89 -8.63
CA THR A 63 -20.38 9.03 -9.52
C THR A 63 -19.19 9.50 -10.35
N HIS A 64 -17.97 9.08 -10.01
CA HIS A 64 -16.74 9.58 -10.62
C HIS A 64 -15.83 8.46 -11.12
N THR A 65 -15.05 8.75 -12.16
CA THR A 65 -14.05 7.84 -12.73
C THR A 65 -12.64 8.32 -12.37
N TYR A 66 -11.88 7.50 -11.65
CA TYR A 66 -10.51 7.83 -11.23
C TYR A 66 -9.46 6.82 -11.72
N ASN A 67 -8.23 7.30 -11.93
CA ASN A 67 -7.05 6.44 -11.90
C ASN A 67 -6.39 6.59 -10.53
N VAL A 68 -6.13 5.47 -9.86
CA VAL A 68 -5.47 5.44 -8.54
C VAL A 68 -4.00 5.14 -8.77
N VAL A 69 -3.14 6.08 -8.42
CA VAL A 69 -1.70 6.05 -8.74
C VAL A 69 -0.86 6.17 -7.48
N GLY A 70 0.28 5.48 -7.47
CA GLY A 70 1.21 5.53 -6.36
C GLY A 70 2.18 6.71 -6.44
N GLY A 71 3.16 6.70 -5.52
CA GLY A 71 4.16 7.75 -5.35
C GLY A 71 5.55 7.48 -5.93
N LEU A 72 5.72 6.56 -6.88
CA LEU A 72 6.99 6.28 -7.57
C LEU A 72 7.11 7.12 -8.86
N CYS A 73 8.34 7.36 -9.29
CA CYS A 73 8.66 8.03 -10.57
C CYS A 73 8.46 7.11 -11.78
N GLU A 74 7.51 6.17 -11.72
CA GLU A 74 7.32 5.14 -12.73
C GLU A 74 5.89 5.18 -13.26
N ASN A 75 5.75 5.23 -14.59
CA ASN A 75 4.42 5.36 -15.21
C ASN A 75 3.50 4.15 -14.92
N ASN A 76 4.07 2.98 -14.65
CA ASN A 76 3.31 1.78 -14.30
C ASN A 76 2.92 1.72 -12.82
N ASP A 77 3.28 2.72 -12.00
CA ASP A 77 2.87 2.81 -10.59
C ASP A 77 1.41 3.24 -10.46
N GLN A 78 0.52 2.34 -10.85
CA GLN A 78 -0.92 2.54 -10.86
C GLN A 78 -1.61 1.32 -10.26
N PHE A 79 -2.46 1.53 -9.26
CA PHE A 79 -3.28 0.49 -8.64
C PHE A 79 -4.57 0.22 -9.41
N ALA A 80 -5.13 1.24 -10.05
CA ALA A 80 -6.33 1.10 -10.87
C ALA A 80 -6.40 2.15 -11.98
N LYS A 81 -6.90 1.74 -13.13
CA LYS A 81 -7.23 2.60 -14.27
C LYS A 81 -8.75 2.68 -14.42
N ASN A 82 -9.28 3.87 -14.70
CA ASN A 82 -10.70 4.12 -14.97
C ASN A 82 -11.68 3.46 -13.98
N ARG A 83 -11.40 3.59 -12.67
CA ARG A 83 -12.24 3.03 -11.62
C ARG A 83 -13.41 3.94 -11.32
N GLN A 84 -14.63 3.40 -11.38
CA GLN A 84 -15.82 4.04 -10.81
C GLN A 84 -15.73 4.01 -9.28
N LEU A 85 -15.74 5.18 -8.65
CA LEU A 85 -15.77 5.35 -7.19
C LEU A 85 -16.78 6.45 -6.83
N PRO A 86 -17.25 6.49 -5.57
CA PRO A 86 -17.89 7.68 -5.04
C PRO A 86 -16.91 8.86 -5.06
N GLU A 87 -17.40 10.06 -4.79
CA GLU A 87 -16.54 11.24 -4.65
C GLU A 87 -15.49 11.01 -3.56
N VAL A 88 -14.22 11.19 -3.93
CA VAL A 88 -13.07 11.00 -3.05
C VAL A 88 -12.49 12.35 -2.69
N ALA A 89 -12.08 12.54 -1.43
CA ALA A 89 -11.39 13.74 -0.93
C ALA A 89 -9.93 13.42 -0.58
N VAL A 90 -9.06 14.44 -0.58
CA VAL A 90 -7.72 14.29 0.02
C VAL A 90 -7.89 13.96 1.50
N GLY A 91 -7.12 12.99 1.99
CA GLY A 91 -7.21 12.47 3.35
C GLY A 91 -8.06 11.20 3.49
N ASP A 92 -8.95 10.91 2.53
CA ASP A 92 -9.73 9.67 2.52
C ASP A 92 -8.82 8.44 2.48
N LEU A 93 -9.29 7.34 3.08
CA LEU A 93 -8.63 6.04 3.03
C LEU A 93 -9.25 5.19 1.93
N LEU A 94 -8.39 4.61 1.10
CA LEU A 94 -8.76 3.61 0.12
C LEU A 94 -8.38 2.23 0.66
N PHE A 95 -9.32 1.30 0.55
CA PHE A 95 -9.16 -0.11 0.89
C PHE A 95 -9.03 -0.92 -0.40
N ILE A 96 -7.83 -1.37 -0.71
CA ILE A 96 -7.52 -2.18 -1.89
C ILE A 96 -7.62 -3.66 -1.48
N HIS A 97 -8.62 -4.35 -2.01
CA HIS A 97 -9.00 -5.72 -1.62
C HIS A 97 -8.06 -6.78 -2.22
N ASP A 98 -8.12 -8.01 -1.69
CA ASP A 98 -7.47 -9.21 -2.23
C ASP A 98 -5.93 -9.16 -2.33
N THR A 99 -5.28 -8.50 -1.36
CA THR A 99 -3.83 -8.24 -1.38
C THR A 99 -3.02 -9.16 -0.47
N GLY A 100 -3.66 -10.04 0.31
CA GLY A 100 -2.96 -10.89 1.29
C GLY A 100 -2.05 -11.96 0.66
N ALA A 101 -2.18 -12.22 -0.65
CA ALA A 101 -1.26 -13.07 -1.41
C ALA A 101 -0.51 -12.27 -2.48
N HIS A 102 0.81 -12.40 -2.49
CA HIS A 102 1.70 -11.70 -3.43
C HIS A 102 1.63 -10.16 -3.34
N GLY A 103 1.18 -9.63 -2.20
CA GLY A 103 1.31 -8.22 -1.83
C GLY A 103 2.67 -7.99 -1.18
N PHE A 104 2.70 -7.97 0.17
CA PHE A 104 3.91 -7.72 0.95
C PHE A 104 5.12 -8.58 0.54
N SER A 105 4.89 -9.86 0.23
CA SER A 105 5.97 -10.79 -0.16
C SER A 105 6.71 -10.41 -1.45
N MET A 106 6.06 -9.66 -2.34
CA MET A 106 6.66 -9.11 -3.56
C MET A 106 7.13 -7.66 -3.39
N GLY A 107 7.00 -7.09 -2.18
CA GLY A 107 7.39 -5.72 -1.92
C GLY A 107 8.90 -5.50 -1.98
N TYR A 108 9.31 -4.27 -2.24
CA TYR A 108 10.69 -3.89 -2.53
C TYR A 108 10.92 -2.41 -2.23
N ASN A 109 12.18 -1.98 -2.11
CA ASN A 109 12.50 -0.63 -1.61
C ASN A 109 12.90 0.37 -2.71
N TYR A 110 12.28 0.28 -3.89
CA TYR A 110 12.57 1.20 -4.98
C TYR A 110 12.27 2.66 -4.61
N ASN A 111 13.10 3.59 -5.09
CA ASN A 111 13.09 5.00 -4.68
C ASN A 111 13.21 5.21 -3.17
N GLY A 112 13.84 4.27 -2.44
CA GLY A 112 13.97 4.34 -0.98
C GLY A 112 12.64 4.20 -0.23
N ARG A 113 11.58 3.68 -0.89
CA ARG A 113 10.30 3.43 -0.21
C ARG A 113 10.45 2.29 0.78
N LEU A 114 10.24 2.58 2.05
CA LEU A 114 10.32 1.60 3.13
C LEU A 114 9.06 0.72 3.14
N ARG A 115 9.20 -0.58 3.44
CA ARG A 115 8.04 -1.48 3.50
C ARG A 115 7.09 -1.09 4.64
N SER A 116 5.79 -1.21 4.36
CA SER A 116 4.71 -0.83 5.27
C SER A 116 4.59 -1.77 6.48
N ALA A 117 3.84 -1.34 7.50
CA ALA A 117 3.43 -2.23 8.59
C ALA A 117 2.37 -3.24 8.11
N GLU A 118 2.22 -4.35 8.85
CA GLU A 118 1.09 -5.29 8.74
C GLU A 118 0.35 -5.36 10.08
N LEU A 119 -0.96 -5.17 10.04
CA LEU A 119 -1.87 -5.25 11.17
C LEU A 119 -2.79 -6.46 10.99
N LEU A 120 -3.09 -7.16 12.08
CA LEU A 120 -4.04 -8.26 12.13
C LEU A 120 -5.25 -7.87 12.97
N LEU A 121 -6.44 -8.00 12.39
CA LEU A 121 -7.70 -7.92 13.13
C LEU A 121 -7.99 -9.29 13.75
N LEU A 122 -8.12 -9.34 15.07
CA LEU A 122 -8.41 -10.54 15.84
C LEU A 122 -9.92 -10.79 15.95
N GLU A 123 -10.31 -12.02 16.30
CA GLU A 123 -11.73 -12.43 16.41
C GLU A 123 -12.51 -11.65 17.47
N ASP A 124 -11.81 -11.14 18.50
CA ASP A 124 -12.40 -10.29 19.54
C ASP A 124 -12.53 -8.81 19.13
N GLY A 125 -12.15 -8.47 17.89
CA GLY A 125 -12.18 -7.13 17.33
C GLY A 125 -10.97 -6.26 17.67
N SER A 126 -10.02 -6.77 18.46
CA SER A 126 -8.78 -6.05 18.73
C SER A 126 -7.81 -6.11 17.54
N VAL A 127 -6.88 -5.16 17.47
CA VAL A 127 -5.90 -5.06 16.38
C VAL A 127 -4.50 -5.30 16.93
N GLN A 128 -3.77 -6.21 16.30
CA GLN A 128 -2.39 -6.54 16.65
C GLN A 128 -1.43 -6.12 15.54
N LEU A 129 -0.34 -5.44 15.90
CA LEU A 129 0.79 -5.22 15.00
C LEU A 129 1.57 -6.53 14.84
N ILE A 130 1.50 -7.14 13.65
CA ILE A 130 2.22 -8.40 13.34
C ILE A 130 3.53 -8.15 12.59
N ARG A 131 3.67 -6.98 11.94
CA ARG A 131 4.92 -6.50 11.37
C ARG A 131 4.99 -4.98 11.46
N ARG A 132 6.04 -4.43 12.07
CA ARG A 132 6.29 -2.98 12.06
C ARG A 132 6.68 -2.50 10.65
N ALA A 133 6.45 -1.22 10.35
CA ALA A 133 7.03 -0.59 9.17
C ALA A 133 8.56 -0.61 9.26
N GLU A 134 9.20 -0.67 8.09
CA GLU A 134 10.66 -0.49 7.99
C GLU A 134 11.04 0.95 8.33
N THR A 135 12.25 1.07 8.87
CA THR A 135 12.96 2.33 9.12
C THR A 135 14.12 2.46 8.13
N GLU A 136 14.72 3.63 8.05
CA GLU A 136 15.92 3.82 7.23
C GLU A 136 17.07 2.90 7.64
N ALA A 137 17.20 2.62 8.95
CA ALA A 137 18.18 1.67 9.47
C ALA A 137 17.98 0.26 8.88
N ASP A 138 16.73 -0.20 8.74
CA ASP A 138 16.45 -1.51 8.12
C ASP A 138 16.87 -1.53 6.65
N TYR A 139 16.65 -0.43 5.93
CA TYR A 139 16.99 -0.32 4.51
C TYR A 139 18.50 -0.36 4.27
N PHE A 140 19.28 0.23 5.17
CA PHE A 140 20.74 0.23 5.08
C PHE A 140 21.43 -0.94 5.77
N ALA A 141 20.69 -1.78 6.50
CA ALA A 141 21.24 -2.85 7.34
C ALA A 141 22.09 -3.90 6.59
N THR A 142 21.90 -4.03 5.27
CA THR A 142 22.65 -5.00 4.45
C THR A 142 23.91 -4.41 3.80
N LEU A 143 24.19 -3.11 3.98
CA LEU A 143 25.41 -2.49 3.47
C LEU A 143 26.62 -2.93 4.31
N ALA A 144 27.66 -3.43 3.65
CA ALA A 144 28.87 -3.93 4.30
C ALA A 144 30.11 -3.23 3.73
N PHE A 145 30.50 -2.12 4.35
CA PHE A 145 31.73 -1.37 4.04
C PHE A 145 32.21 -0.56 5.25
N ASP A 146 33.45 -0.08 5.23
CA ASP A 146 34.00 0.72 6.33
C ASP A 146 33.18 2.00 6.55
N GLY A 147 32.55 2.11 7.74
CA GLY A 147 31.66 3.23 8.07
C GLY A 147 30.17 2.98 7.77
N SER A 148 29.75 1.75 7.48
CA SER A 148 28.34 1.39 7.25
C SER A 148 27.51 1.15 8.53
N ASP A 149 27.89 1.77 9.67
CA ASP A 149 27.08 1.74 10.89
C ASP A 149 25.98 2.82 10.79
N PHE A 150 24.76 2.36 10.51
CA PHE A 150 23.57 3.20 10.39
C PHE A 150 22.60 3.04 11.57
N SER A 151 23.06 2.47 12.68
CA SER A 151 22.20 2.16 13.83
C SER A 151 21.51 3.41 14.44
N ASP A 152 22.13 4.58 14.34
CA ASP A 152 21.57 5.85 14.82
C ASP A 152 20.32 6.30 14.04
N LEU A 153 20.13 5.82 12.80
CA LEU A 153 18.94 6.15 12.00
C LEU A 153 17.65 5.55 12.58
N ALA A 154 17.76 4.49 13.39
CA ALA A 154 16.60 3.85 14.03
C ALA A 154 15.93 4.75 15.10
N GLN A 155 16.65 5.73 15.65
CA GLN A 155 16.17 6.54 16.78
C GLN A 155 15.35 7.77 16.34
N GLN A 156 15.53 8.24 15.10
CA GLN A 156 14.94 9.49 14.61
C GLN A 156 13.46 9.39 14.24
N THR A 157 12.92 8.17 14.10
CA THR A 157 11.54 7.95 13.64
C THR A 157 10.48 8.19 14.71
N THR A 158 10.86 8.19 16.00
CA THR A 158 9.89 8.34 17.12
C THR A 158 9.44 9.78 17.37
N THR A 159 10.11 10.78 16.80
CA THR A 159 9.82 12.21 17.07
C THR A 159 8.85 12.90 16.12
N ASN A 160 8.45 12.26 15.00
CA ASN A 160 7.65 12.93 13.95
C ASN A 160 6.20 12.44 13.77
N THR A 161 5.65 11.58 14.64
CA THR A 161 4.28 11.04 14.50
C THR A 161 3.17 11.93 15.11
N THR A 162 3.45 13.22 15.30
CA THR A 162 2.42 14.23 15.67
C THR A 162 2.42 15.34 14.62
N ARG A 163 1.81 15.09 13.47
CA ARG A 163 1.25 16.11 12.57
C ARG A 163 0.25 15.49 11.61
#